data_AF-A0A2S9FXF2-F1
#
_entry.id   AF-A0A2S9FXF2-F1
#
_cell.length_a   1.000
_cell.length_b   1.000
_cell.length_c   1.000
_cell.angle_alpha   90.00
_cell.angle_beta   90.00
_cell.angle_gamma   90.00
#
_symmetry.space_group_name_H-M   'P 1'
#
loop_
_entity.id
_entity.type
_entity.pdbx_description
1 polymer ?
#
loop_
_entity_poly.entity_id
_entity_poly.type
_entity_poly.pdbx_seq_one_letter_code
_entity_poly.pdbx_strand_id
1 'polypeptide(L)'
;MAALEAGVLSEYRATLIVRESACLSLEHRRQLDEELCADMSMVVGWGNNRVEAEAKKITARLDVAAVVERNAKAEADRCVTTRPA
;
A
#
# COMPACT_ATOMS: atom_id res chain seq x y z
N MET A 1 -7.56 8.74 6.35
CA MET A 1 -7.08 9.37 5.10
C MET A 1 -7.31 10.87 5.12
N ALA A 2 -6.69 11.54 6.10
CA ALA A 2 -6.68 12.99 6.17
C ALA A 2 -6.03 13.64 4.93
N ALA A 3 -5.14 12.92 4.24
CA ALA A 3 -4.42 13.39 3.07
C ALA A 3 -5.28 13.51 1.78
N LEU A 4 -6.39 12.79 1.68
CA LEU A 4 -7.36 12.98 0.59
C LEU A 4 -8.19 14.26 0.83
N GLU A 5 -8.62 14.48 2.07
CA GLU A 5 -9.34 15.69 2.48
C GLU A 5 -8.48 16.95 2.37
N ALA A 6 -7.18 16.83 2.60
CA ALA A 6 -6.21 17.91 2.44
C ALA A 6 -5.91 18.28 0.96
N GLY A 7 -6.43 17.52 -0.02
CA GLY A 7 -6.22 17.77 -1.45
C GLY A 7 -4.80 17.49 -1.96
N VAL A 8 -3.97 16.83 -1.15
CA VAL A 8 -2.55 16.58 -1.43
C VAL A 8 -2.36 15.29 -2.25
N LEU A 9 -3.30 14.35 -2.15
CA LEU A 9 -3.32 13.09 -2.88
C LEU A 9 -4.46 13.05 -3.90
N SER A 10 -4.16 12.54 -5.09
CA SER A 10 -5.18 12.12 -6.06
C SER A 10 -5.90 10.86 -5.55
N GLU A 11 -7.18 10.72 -5.88
CA GLU A 11 -8.02 9.55 -5.55
C GLU A 11 -7.35 8.22 -5.92
N TYR A 12 -6.66 8.17 -7.06
CA TYR A 12 -5.95 6.99 -7.50
C TYR A 12 -4.80 6.61 -6.55
N ARG A 13 -4.07 7.60 -6.02
CA ARG A 13 -2.96 7.37 -5.09
C ARG A 13 -3.46 6.93 -3.71
N ALA A 14 -4.56 7.52 -3.25
CA ALA A 14 -5.23 7.02 -2.05
C ALA A 14 -5.63 5.56 -2.21
N THR A 15 -6.10 5.16 -3.40
CA THR A 15 -6.45 3.78 -3.71
C THR A 15 -5.24 2.85 -3.67
N LEU A 16 -4.07 3.28 -4.16
CA LEU A 16 -2.82 2.51 -4.06
C LEU A 16 -2.41 2.29 -2.60
N ILE A 17 -2.49 3.34 -1.77
CA ILE A 17 -2.15 3.27 -0.34
C ILE A 17 -3.11 2.32 0.40
N VAL A 18 -4.42 2.42 0.14
CA VAL A 18 -5.42 1.51 0.71
C VAL A 18 -5.16 0.08 0.26
N ARG A 19 -4.83 -0.12 -1.02
CA ARG A 19 -4.54 -1.43 -1.56
C ARG A 19 -3.32 -2.04 -0.88
N GLU A 20 -2.23 -1.30 -0.71
CA GLU A 20 -1.02 -1.79 0.00
C GLU A 20 -1.30 -2.10 1.47
N SER A 21 -2.01 -1.21 2.14
CA SER A 21 -2.34 -1.34 3.56
C SER A 21 -3.50 -2.30 3.87
N ALA A 22 -4.19 -2.84 2.85
CA ALA A 22 -5.28 -3.80 3.03
C ALA A 22 -4.83 -5.11 3.72
N CYS A 23 -3.55 -5.45 3.61
CA CYS A 23 -2.97 -6.61 4.31
C CYS A 23 -2.63 -6.33 5.77
N LEU A 24 -2.67 -5.07 6.20
CA LEU A 24 -2.33 -4.66 7.56
C LEU A 24 -3.55 -4.68 8.48
N SER A 25 -3.29 -4.95 9.76
CA SER A 25 -4.20 -4.70 10.87
C SER A 25 -4.60 -3.22 10.94
N LEU A 26 -5.75 -2.92 11.54
CA LEU A 26 -6.25 -1.55 11.66
C LEU A 26 -5.28 -0.60 12.37
N GLU A 27 -4.56 -1.10 13.37
CA GLU A 27 -3.55 -0.33 14.11
C GLU A 27 -2.40 0.09 13.19
N HIS A 28 -1.83 -0.85 12.44
CA HIS A 28 -0.79 -0.56 11.44
C HIS A 28 -1.30 0.32 10.30
N ARG A 29 -2.58 0.21 9.90
CA ARG A 29 -3.19 1.13 8.92
C ARG A 29 -3.26 2.57 9.42
N ARG A 30 -3.60 2.79 10.69
CA ARG A 30 -3.60 4.13 11.29
C ARG A 30 -2.19 4.71 11.35
N GLN A 31 -1.23 3.90 11.78
CA GLN A 31 0.17 4.31 11.85
C GLN A 31 0.72 4.69 10.48
N LEU A 32 0.36 3.92 9.45
CA LEU A 32 0.69 4.24 8.06
C LEU A 32 0.02 5.54 7.59
N ASP A 33 -1.27 5.75 7.89
CA ASP A 33 -1.98 7.01 7.55
C ASP A 33 -1.33 8.21 8.27
N GLU A 34 -0.91 8.05 9.53
CA GLU A 34 -0.23 9.09 10.32
C GLU A 34 1.17 9.41 9.78
N GLU A 35 2.00 8.42 9.44
CA GLU A 35 3.32 8.64 8.81
C GLU A 35 3.18 9.32 7.44
N LEU A 36 2.23 8.85 6.60
CA LEU A 36 1.95 9.49 5.31
C LEU A 36 1.35 10.89 5.46
N CYS A 37 0.56 11.12 6.52
CA CYS A 37 -0.04 12.41 6.86
C CYS A 37 1.03 13.40 7.35
N ALA A 38 2.02 12.95 8.12
CA ALA A 38 3.12 13.77 8.59
C ALA A 38 4.00 14.27 7.43
N ASP A 39 4.25 13.41 6.43
CA ASP A 39 5.09 13.72 5.26
C ASP A 39 4.27 13.99 3.98
N MET A 40 3.08 14.59 4.12
CA MET A 40 2.21 14.97 3.00
C MET A 40 2.91 15.84 1.95
N SER A 41 3.83 16.70 2.35
CA SER A 41 4.58 17.54 1.40
C SER A 41 5.58 16.74 0.55
N MET A 42 6.03 15.57 1.02
CA MET A 42 6.98 14.75 0.27
C MET A 42 6.30 13.99 -0.87
N VAL A 43 5.03 13.60 -0.71
CA VAL A 43 4.28 12.89 -1.76
C VAL A 43 3.83 13.82 -2.91
N VAL A 44 3.92 15.13 -2.72
CA VAL A 44 3.68 16.12 -3.79
C VAL A 44 4.80 16.04 -4.81
N GLY A 45 4.44 15.74 -6.07
CA GLY A 45 5.40 15.54 -7.17
C GLY A 45 5.93 14.12 -7.32
N TRP A 46 5.57 13.18 -6.44
CA TRP A 46 5.89 11.76 -6.65
C TRP A 46 5.05 11.15 -7.76
N GLY A 47 5.67 10.31 -8.59
CA GLY A 47 4.96 9.44 -9.53
C GLY A 47 4.28 8.28 -8.80
N ASN A 48 3.25 7.69 -9.43
CA ASN A 48 2.46 6.61 -8.82
C ASN A 48 3.32 5.42 -8.35
N ASN A 49 4.32 5.02 -9.15
CA ASN A 49 5.27 3.96 -8.77
C ASN A 49 6.05 4.27 -7.50
N ARG A 50 6.40 5.55 -7.29
CA ARG A 50 7.17 5.98 -6.11
C ARG A 50 6.29 5.98 -4.87
N VAL A 51 5.03 6.41 -5.01
CA VAL A 51 4.02 6.33 -3.93
C VAL A 51 3.79 4.88 -3.52
N GLU A 52 3.64 3.98 -4.50
CA GLU A 52 3.48 2.55 -4.23
C GLU A 52 4.71 1.96 -3.53
N ALA A 53 5.92 2.27 -4.01
CA ALA A 53 7.16 1.77 -3.42
C ALA A 53 7.35 2.23 -1.96
N GLU A 54 7.09 3.50 -1.67
CA GLU A 54 7.21 4.02 -0.29
C GLU A 54 6.09 3.51 0.61
N ALA A 55 4.85 3.42 0.13
CA ALA A 55 3.76 2.77 0.87
C ALA A 55 4.12 1.32 1.22
N LYS A 56 4.69 0.57 0.26
CA LYS A 56 5.15 -0.80 0.47
C LYS A 56 6.31 -0.88 1.47
N LYS A 57 7.23 0.08 1.46
CA LYS A 57 8.35 0.17 2.39
C LYS A 57 7.90 0.45 3.82
N ILE A 58 6.97 1.38 4.01
CA ILE A 58 6.35 1.66 5.33
C ILE A 58 5.57 0.43 5.80
N THR A 59 4.77 -0.17 4.92
CA THR A 59 4.00 -1.40 5.20
C THR A 59 4.94 -2.53 5.62
N ALA A 60 6.05 -2.75 4.91
CA ALA A 60 7.04 -3.77 5.24
C ALA A 60 7.76 -3.46 6.55
N ARG A 61 8.02 -2.19 6.87
CA ARG A 61 8.61 -1.79 8.16
C ARG A 61 7.67 -2.05 9.33
N LEU A 62 6.38 -1.79 9.16
CA LEU A 62 5.35 -2.01 10.19
C LEU A 62 5.05 -3.50 10.36
N ASP A 63 4.89 -4.24 9.26
CA ASP A 63 4.56 -5.66 9.29
C ASP A 63 5.14 -6.40 8.08
N VAL A 64 6.36 -6.92 8.24
CA VAL A 64 7.03 -7.74 7.21
C VAL A 64 6.23 -9.00 6.92
N ALA A 65 5.61 -9.61 7.94
CA ALA A 65 4.93 -10.90 7.83
C ALA A 65 3.70 -10.81 6.91
N ALA A 66 2.86 -9.79 7.10
CA ALA A 66 1.71 -9.50 6.24
C ALA A 66 2.14 -9.21 4.80
N VAL A 67 3.24 -8.47 4.60
CA VAL A 67 3.77 -8.21 3.24
C VAL A 67 4.24 -9.50 2.57
N VAL A 68 4.94 -10.37 3.29
CA VAL A 68 5.40 -11.66 2.75
C VAL A 68 4.22 -12.57 2.46
N GLU A 69 3.23 -12.66 3.36
CA GLU A 69 2.04 -13.48 3.17
C GLU A 69 1.23 -13.00 1.95
N ARG A 70 1.09 -11.70 1.76
CA ARG A 70 0.47 -11.16 0.54
C ARG A 70 1.28 -11.43 -0.71
N ASN A 71 2.61 -11.29 -0.68
CA ASN A 71 3.43 -11.62 -1.85
C ASN A 71 3.29 -13.11 -2.18
N ALA A 72 3.35 -14.00 -1.19
CA ALA A 72 3.13 -15.43 -1.38
C ALA A 72 1.73 -15.72 -1.94
N LYS A 73 0.70 -15.03 -1.45
CA LYS A 73 -0.67 -15.15 -1.96
C LYS A 73 -0.81 -14.63 -3.39
N ALA A 74 -0.15 -13.52 -3.73
CA ALA A 74 -0.10 -12.98 -5.08
C ALA A 74 0.68 -13.87 -6.05
N GLU A 75 1.70 -14.58 -5.58
CA GLU A 75 2.39 -15.61 -6.37
C GLU A 75 1.50 -16.84 -6.59
N ALA A 76 0.79 -17.30 -5.55
CA ALA A 76 -0.15 -18.41 -5.66
C ALA A 76 -1.34 -18.10 -6.58
N ASP A 77 -1.85 -16.87 -6.58
CA ASP A 77 -2.95 -16.42 -7.46
C ASP A 77 -2.54 -16.35 -8.94
N ARG A 78 -1.23 -16.22 -9.25
CA ARG A 78 -0.70 -16.31 -10.62
C ARG A 78 -0.70 -17.74 -11.19
N CYS A 79 -1.21 -18.72 -10.44
CA CYS A 79 -1.25 -20.11 -10.87
C CYS A 79 -2.38 -20.33 -11.90
N VAL A 80 -2.04 -20.26 -13.19
CA VAL A 80 -2.93 -20.65 -14.28
C VAL A 80 -3.04 -22.17 -14.30
N THR A 81 -4.22 -22.72 -14.00
CA THR A 81 -4.46 -24.17 -14.14
C THR A 81 -4.81 -24.49 -15.59
N THR A 82 -3.91 -25.16 -16.33
CA THR A 82 -4.27 -25.78 -17.61
C THR A 82 -5.01 -27.09 -17.36
N ARG A 83 -6.23 -27.21 -17.90
CA ARG A 83 -7.02 -28.45 -17.86
C ARG A 83 -6.32 -29.54 -18.69
N PRO A 84 -6.13 -30.77 -18.16
CA PRO A 84 -5.60 -31.88 -18.96
C PRO A 84 -6.59 -32.28 -20.06
N ALA A 85 -6.06 -32.55 -21.26
CA ALA A 85 -6.78 -32.84 -22.49
C ALA A 85 -7.34 -34.27 -22.54
#